data_AF-E1ZXR2-F1
#
_entry.id   AF-E1ZXR2-F1
#
_cell.length_a   1.000
_cell.length_b   1.000
_cell.length_c   1.000
_cell.angle_alpha   90.00
_cell.angle_beta   90.00
_cell.angle_gamma   90.00
#
_symmetry.space_group_name_H-M   'P 1'
#
loop_
_entity.id
_entity.type
_entity.pdbx_description
1 polymer ?
#
loop_
_entity_poly.entity_id
_entity_poly.type
_entity_poly.pdbx_seq_one_letter_code
_entity_poly.pdbx_strand_id
1 'polypeptide(L)'
;IYVCIHFENHLQHLLEEIKNYLQTANENDINILQKHMNRYMLISAANILLLSCAGLIICFRPLVTNDRFPVDVWYPSFMDIPLTIRSFLIYVSQIFSGIECVLAFNTDITIATFICYFTARLEVLQHNLKNTKTKDFIHACIKEHQDIIKLVEVTQATIQYLILKFNLTMGITVVCSFFPLI
;
A
#
# COMPACT_ATOMS: atom_id res chain seq x y z
N ILE A 1 -10.84 -2.79 -0.88
CA ILE A 1 -11.56 -4.08 -0.72
C ILE A 1 -11.63 -4.85 -2.04
N TYR A 2 -12.14 -4.29 -3.14
CA TYR A 2 -12.25 -5.00 -4.44
C TYR A 2 -10.90 -5.48 -4.99
N VAL A 3 -9.87 -4.64 -4.93
CA VAL A 3 -8.48 -5.01 -5.26
C VAL A 3 -7.97 -6.13 -4.35
N CYS A 4 -8.29 -6.09 -3.05
CA CYS A 4 -7.82 -7.07 -2.08
C CYS A 4 -8.41 -8.47 -2.34
N ILE A 5 -9.70 -8.56 -2.68
CA ILE A 5 -10.39 -9.84 -2.95
C ILE A 5 -9.88 -10.46 -4.27
N HIS A 6 -9.70 -9.66 -5.31
CA HIS A 6 -9.20 -10.17 -6.59
C HIS A 6 -7.73 -10.60 -6.49
N PHE A 7 -6.95 -9.89 -5.68
CA PHE A 7 -5.53 -10.15 -5.51
C PHE A 7 -5.23 -11.24 -4.49
N GLU A 8 -6.16 -11.61 -3.60
CA GLU A 8 -5.94 -12.55 -2.51
C GLU A 8 -5.42 -13.93 -2.96
N ASN A 9 -6.11 -14.58 -3.90
CA ASN A 9 -5.71 -15.89 -4.41
C ASN A 9 -4.35 -15.84 -5.12
N HIS A 10 -4.11 -14.77 -5.86
CA HIS A 10 -2.85 -14.56 -6.55
C HIS A 10 -1.73 -14.29 -5.56
N LEU A 11 -2.01 -13.53 -4.51
CA LEU A 11 -1.06 -13.13 -3.47
C LEU A 11 -0.69 -14.31 -2.57
N GLN A 12 -1.64 -15.21 -2.27
CA GLN A 12 -1.35 -16.45 -1.56
C GLN A 12 -0.46 -17.40 -2.39
N HIS A 13 -0.79 -17.61 -3.66
CA HIS A 13 0.04 -18.40 -4.57
C HIS A 13 1.47 -17.81 -4.68
N LEU A 14 1.57 -16.50 -4.83
CA LEU A 14 2.85 -15.81 -4.91
C LEU A 14 3.63 -15.91 -3.60
N LEU A 15 2.99 -15.78 -2.44
CA LEU A 15 3.65 -15.98 -1.14
C LEU A 15 4.25 -17.39 -1.01
N GLU A 16 3.54 -18.40 -1.50
CA GLU A 16 4.03 -19.77 -1.50
C GLU A 16 5.22 -19.95 -2.45
N GLU A 17 5.15 -19.37 -3.66
CA GLU A 17 6.27 -19.36 -4.61
C GLU A 17 7.51 -18.65 -4.02
N ILE A 18 7.30 -17.50 -3.39
CA ILE A 18 8.36 -16.73 -2.69
C ILE A 18 9.01 -17.59 -1.61
N LYS A 19 8.21 -18.26 -0.79
CA LYS A 19 8.70 -19.11 0.30
C LYS A 19 9.53 -20.27 -0.24
N ASN A 20 9.06 -20.94 -1.29
CA ASN A 20 9.77 -22.05 -1.91
C ASN A 20 11.09 -21.58 -2.55
N TYR A 21 11.09 -20.42 -3.19
CA TYR A 21 12.30 -19.82 -3.75
C TYR A 21 13.32 -19.46 -2.66
N LEU A 22 12.90 -18.81 -1.59
CA LEU A 22 13.78 -18.45 -0.47
C LEU A 22 14.43 -19.68 0.21
N GLN A 23 13.77 -20.83 0.17
CA GLN A 23 14.31 -22.08 0.70
C GLN A 23 15.34 -22.76 -0.23
N THR A 24 15.30 -22.45 -1.53
CA THR A 24 16.12 -23.11 -2.56
C THR A 24 17.19 -22.20 -3.17
N ALA A 25 17.11 -20.89 -2.93
CA ALA A 25 18.03 -19.90 -3.49
C ALA A 25 19.42 -19.93 -2.82
N ASN A 26 20.44 -19.54 -3.59
CA ASN A 26 21.80 -19.38 -3.09
C ASN A 26 21.94 -18.13 -2.20
N GLU A 27 22.91 -18.13 -1.29
CA GLU A 27 23.18 -17.00 -0.39
C GLU A 27 23.40 -15.66 -1.13
N ASN A 28 24.03 -15.69 -2.30
CA ASN A 28 24.24 -14.48 -3.10
C ASN A 28 22.93 -13.89 -3.63
N ASP A 29 22.00 -14.74 -4.06
CA ASP A 29 20.69 -14.35 -4.57
C ASP A 29 19.83 -13.81 -3.42
N ILE A 30 19.89 -14.47 -2.25
CA ILE A 30 19.22 -14.03 -1.02
C ILE A 30 19.75 -12.66 -0.58
N ASN A 31 21.07 -12.43 -0.63
CA ASN A 31 21.66 -11.15 -0.21
C ASN A 31 21.20 -9.97 -1.10
N ILE A 32 21.09 -10.18 -2.41
CA ILE A 32 20.54 -9.18 -3.34
C ILE A 32 19.07 -8.90 -3.00
N LEU A 33 18.25 -9.94 -2.84
CA LEU A 33 16.84 -9.82 -2.44
C LEU A 33 16.67 -9.06 -1.11
N GLN A 34 17.43 -9.45 -0.10
CA GLN A 34 17.36 -8.87 1.23
C GLN A 34 17.76 -7.40 1.24
N LYS A 35 18.75 -7.00 0.43
CA LYS A 35 19.14 -5.59 0.28
C LYS A 35 17.97 -4.73 -0.24
N HIS A 36 17.24 -5.22 -1.25
CA HIS A 36 16.09 -4.50 -1.81
C HIS A 36 14.91 -4.47 -0.84
N MET A 37 14.60 -5.61 -0.22
CA MET A 37 13.52 -5.70 0.76
C MET A 37 13.78 -4.83 1.99
N ASN A 38 15.01 -4.81 2.52
CA ASN A 38 15.35 -4.02 3.70
C ASN A 38 15.18 -2.51 3.46
N ARG A 39 15.59 -2.02 2.28
CA ARG A 39 15.37 -0.62 1.88
C ARG A 39 13.89 -0.27 1.83
N TYR A 40 13.08 -1.15 1.22
CA TYR A 40 11.64 -0.92 1.10
C TYR A 40 10.91 -1.06 2.44
N MET A 41 11.34 -1.98 3.30
CA MET A 41 10.82 -2.18 4.66
C MET A 41 11.03 -0.94 5.52
N LEU A 42 12.21 -0.31 5.45
CA LEU A 42 12.48 0.95 6.14
C LEU A 42 11.51 2.07 5.71
N ILE A 43 11.32 2.24 4.40
CA ILE A 43 10.41 3.25 3.84
C ILE A 43 8.97 2.95 4.27
N SER A 44 8.55 1.68 4.21
CA SER A 44 7.21 1.26 4.58
C SER A 44 6.95 1.46 6.08
N ALA A 45 7.88 1.08 6.94
CA ALA A 45 7.78 1.27 8.38
C ALA A 45 7.70 2.75 8.76
N ALA A 46 8.51 3.61 8.11
CA ALA A 46 8.43 5.06 8.31
C ALA A 46 7.05 5.62 7.90
N ASN A 47 6.51 5.19 6.75
CA ASN A 47 5.18 5.62 6.31
C ASN A 47 4.06 5.16 7.25
N ILE A 48 4.11 3.90 7.72
CA ILE A 48 3.13 3.36 8.69
C ILE A 48 3.18 4.16 9.99
N LEU A 49 4.38 4.47 10.48
CA LEU A 49 4.56 5.27 11.69
C LEU A 49 3.97 6.67 11.52
N LEU A 50 4.32 7.38 10.44
CA LEU A 50 3.82 8.72 10.15
C LEU A 50 2.29 8.75 10.04
N LEU A 51 1.71 7.78 9.33
CA LEU A 51 0.27 7.68 9.15
C LEU A 51 -0.45 7.37 10.48
N SER A 52 0.14 6.51 11.30
CA SER A 52 -0.39 6.19 12.63
C SER A 52 -0.36 7.42 13.54
N CYS A 53 0.74 8.19 13.53
CA CYS A 53 0.83 9.45 14.26
C CYS A 53 -0.22 10.46 13.78
N ALA A 54 -0.42 10.60 12.47
CA ALA A 54 -1.45 11.49 11.91
C ALA A 54 -2.87 11.08 12.34
N GLY A 55 -3.17 9.79 12.32
CA GLY A 55 -4.46 9.26 12.80
C GLY A 55 -4.68 9.54 14.28
N LEU A 56 -3.66 9.37 15.12
CA LEU A 56 -3.74 9.70 16.54
C LEU A 56 -3.98 11.19 16.75
N ILE A 57 -3.30 12.07 16.01
CA ILE A 57 -3.52 13.52 16.09
C ILE A 57 -4.98 13.87 15.79
N ILE A 58 -5.59 13.26 14.76
CA ILE A 58 -7.01 13.50 14.42
C ILE A 58 -7.93 13.00 15.55
N CYS A 59 -7.68 11.81 16.10
CA CYS A 59 -8.47 11.26 17.20
C CYS A 59 -8.36 12.08 18.49
N PHE A 60 -7.18 12.62 18.80
CA PHE A 60 -6.93 13.41 20.01
C PHE A 60 -7.19 14.91 19.85
N ARG A 61 -7.32 15.41 18.62
CA ARG A 61 -7.66 16.81 18.34
C ARG A 61 -8.82 17.35 19.19
N PRO A 62 -9.99 16.68 19.30
CA PRO A 62 -11.13 17.22 20.05
C PRO A 62 -10.87 17.31 21.55
N LEU A 63 -9.96 16.50 22.10
CA LEU A 63 -9.53 16.59 23.52
C LEU A 63 -8.67 17.84 23.78
N VAL A 64 -7.91 18.31 22.79
CA VAL A 64 -7.02 19.47 22.91
C VAL A 64 -7.75 20.78 22.57
N THR A 65 -8.62 20.74 21.56
CA THR A 65 -9.32 21.93 21.03
C THR A 65 -10.71 22.13 21.63
N ASN A 66 -11.21 21.17 22.42
CA ASN A 66 -12.58 21.15 22.95
C ASN A 66 -13.66 21.15 21.84
N ASP A 67 -13.27 20.75 20.63
CA ASP A 67 -14.13 20.63 19.46
C ASP A 67 -15.13 19.48 19.65
N ARG A 68 -16.36 19.63 19.13
CA ARG A 68 -17.40 18.58 19.22
C ARG A 68 -17.07 17.32 18.42
N PHE A 69 -16.25 17.42 17.39
CA PHE A 69 -15.93 16.34 16.46
C PHE A 69 -14.44 16.29 16.13
N PRO A 70 -13.88 15.10 15.81
CA PRO A 70 -12.50 14.93 15.36
C PRO A 70 -12.13 15.77 14.14
N VAL A 71 -13.08 15.93 13.22
CA VAL A 71 -12.93 16.73 12.01
C VAL A 71 -14.04 17.76 11.95
N ASP A 72 -13.64 19.01 11.71
CA ASP A 72 -14.56 20.12 11.50
C ASP A 72 -15.16 20.01 10.10
N VAL A 73 -16.42 19.58 10.03
CA VAL A 73 -17.17 19.37 8.79
C VAL A 73 -18.56 19.94 8.98
N TRP A 74 -19.03 20.71 8.00
CA TRP A 74 -20.40 21.19 7.99
C TRP A 74 -21.35 20.03 7.67
N TYR A 75 -22.23 19.70 8.62
CA TYR A 75 -23.29 18.72 8.41
C TYR A 75 -24.62 19.43 8.17
N PRO A 76 -25.30 19.16 7.03
CA PRO A 76 -26.62 19.74 6.77
C PRO A 76 -27.62 19.34 7.85
N SER A 77 -28.50 20.26 8.28
CA SER A 77 -29.44 20.05 9.38
C SER A 77 -30.70 19.25 9.02
N PHE A 78 -30.78 18.66 7.84
CA PHE A 78 -32.02 18.17 7.21
C PHE A 78 -32.46 16.75 7.65
N MET A 79 -32.32 16.38 8.92
CA MET A 79 -32.76 15.05 9.38
C MET A 79 -33.59 15.13 10.66
N ASP A 80 -34.77 14.48 10.65
CA ASP A 80 -35.75 14.36 11.75
C ASP A 80 -35.27 13.50 12.94
N ILE A 81 -33.95 13.39 13.13
CA ILE A 81 -33.30 12.53 14.13
C ILE A 81 -32.90 13.38 15.34
N PRO A 82 -33.07 12.89 16.59
CA PRO A 82 -32.61 13.59 17.79
C PRO A 82 -31.13 13.98 17.71
N LEU A 83 -30.83 15.22 18.14
CA LEU A 83 -29.49 15.83 18.06
C LEU A 83 -28.39 14.93 18.66
N THR A 84 -28.69 14.24 19.76
CA THR A 84 -27.77 13.34 20.47
C THR A 84 -27.41 12.11 19.64
N ILE A 85 -28.41 11.47 19.02
CA ILE A 85 -28.21 10.29 18.18
C ILE A 85 -27.45 10.68 16.91
N ARG A 86 -27.82 11.81 16.30
CA ARG A 86 -27.13 12.34 15.11
C ARG A 86 -25.66 12.61 15.37
N SER A 87 -25.34 13.27 16.49
CA SER A 87 -23.94 13.60 16.85
C SER A 87 -23.12 12.33 17.10
N PHE A 88 -23.71 11.32 17.74
CA PHE A 88 -23.05 10.04 17.93
C PHE A 88 -22.77 9.32 16.61
N LEU A 89 -23.74 9.25 15.70
CA LEU A 89 -23.55 8.62 14.38
C LEU A 89 -22.49 9.33 13.55
N ILE A 90 -22.48 10.66 13.57
CA ILE A 90 -21.45 11.47 12.90
C ILE A 90 -20.07 11.15 13.47
N TYR A 91 -19.94 11.16 14.79
CA TYR A 91 -18.66 10.86 15.46
C TYR A 91 -18.14 9.46 15.11
N VAL A 92 -19.02 8.45 15.17
CA VAL A 92 -18.69 7.07 14.78
C VAL A 92 -18.27 7.03 13.31
N SER A 93 -19.01 7.68 12.41
CA SER A 93 -18.67 7.70 10.97
C SER A 93 -17.31 8.33 10.68
N GLN A 94 -16.95 9.41 11.39
CA GLN A 94 -15.65 10.06 11.23
C GLN A 94 -14.50 9.15 11.71
N ILE A 95 -14.70 8.42 12.82
CA ILE A 95 -13.72 7.41 13.28
C ILE A 95 -13.60 6.28 12.27
N PHE A 96 -14.72 5.75 11.77
CA PHE A 96 -14.71 4.69 10.77
C PHE A 96 -13.98 5.12 9.49
N SER A 97 -14.23 6.33 9.00
CA SER A 97 -13.53 6.88 7.82
C SER A 97 -12.02 7.02 8.07
N GLY A 98 -11.61 7.43 9.28
CA GLY A 98 -10.20 7.45 9.68
C GLY A 98 -9.56 6.06 9.66
N ILE A 99 -10.24 5.05 10.20
CA ILE A 99 -9.79 3.65 10.17
C ILE A 99 -9.69 3.14 8.73
N GLU A 100 -10.70 3.40 7.90
CA GLU A 100 -10.71 3.00 6.48
C GLU A 100 -9.54 3.63 5.71
N CYS A 101 -9.19 4.89 5.99
CA CYS A 101 -8.03 5.53 5.40
C CYS A 101 -6.74 4.78 5.75
N VAL A 102 -6.51 4.47 7.03
CA VAL A 102 -5.33 3.71 7.47
C VAL A 102 -5.26 2.33 6.83
N LEU A 103 -6.39 1.64 6.72
CA LEU A 103 -6.46 0.34 6.05
C LEU A 103 -6.17 0.44 4.55
N ALA A 104 -6.64 1.49 3.87
CA ALA A 104 -6.38 1.69 2.45
C ALA A 104 -4.88 1.87 2.16
N PHE A 105 -4.16 2.63 3.00
CA PHE A 105 -2.70 2.79 2.86
C PHE A 105 -1.94 1.48 3.09
N ASN A 106 -2.38 0.63 4.03
CA ASN A 106 -1.76 -0.68 4.22
C ASN A 106 -1.83 -1.54 2.95
N THR A 107 -2.98 -1.53 2.25
CA THR A 107 -3.10 -2.28 0.99
C THR A 107 -2.16 -1.76 -0.09
N ASP A 108 -1.95 -0.45 -0.17
CA ASP A 108 -1.00 0.15 -1.12
C ASP A 108 0.44 -0.28 -0.82
N ILE A 109 0.83 -0.29 0.47
CA ILE A 109 2.16 -0.70 0.93
C ILE A 109 2.42 -2.18 0.59
N THR A 110 1.41 -3.05 0.78
CA THR A 110 1.51 -4.47 0.42
C THR A 110 1.78 -4.63 -1.07
N ILE A 111 0.99 -3.98 -1.93
CA ILE A 111 1.16 -4.06 -3.39
C ILE A 111 2.56 -3.58 -3.81
N ALA A 112 3.02 -2.46 -3.27
CA ALA A 112 4.35 -1.94 -3.60
C ALA A 112 5.48 -2.83 -3.05
N THR A 113 5.26 -3.58 -1.96
CA THR A 113 6.21 -4.61 -1.47
C THR A 113 6.37 -5.72 -2.51
N PHE A 114 5.26 -6.21 -3.06
CA PHE A 114 5.26 -7.26 -4.09
C PHE A 114 6.00 -6.80 -5.35
N ILE A 115 5.74 -5.58 -5.82
CA ILE A 115 6.45 -5.02 -6.98
C ILE A 115 7.96 -4.92 -6.72
N CYS A 116 8.35 -4.47 -5.52
CA CYS A 116 9.76 -4.40 -5.12
C CYS A 116 10.41 -5.79 -5.13
N TYR A 117 9.72 -6.81 -4.59
CA TYR A 117 10.17 -8.19 -4.63
C TYR A 117 10.37 -8.69 -6.08
N PHE A 118 9.39 -8.50 -6.97
CA PHE A 118 9.53 -8.92 -8.37
C PHE A 118 10.67 -8.20 -9.06
N THR A 119 10.87 -6.92 -8.78
CA THR A 119 11.98 -6.14 -9.33
C THR A 119 13.32 -6.72 -8.88
N ALA A 120 13.47 -7.04 -7.60
CA ALA A 120 14.70 -7.66 -7.07
C ALA A 120 14.94 -9.06 -7.69
N ARG A 121 13.86 -9.84 -7.87
CA ARG A 121 13.93 -11.18 -8.47
C ARG A 121 14.34 -11.13 -9.95
N LEU A 122 13.85 -10.14 -10.71
CA LEU A 122 14.30 -9.85 -12.06
C LEU A 122 15.79 -9.45 -12.12
N GLU A 123 16.28 -8.69 -11.14
CA GLU A 123 17.68 -8.30 -11.06
C GLU A 123 18.59 -9.50 -10.77
N VAL A 124 18.19 -10.38 -9.85
CA VAL A 124 18.88 -11.67 -9.60
C VAL A 124 18.90 -12.52 -10.87
N LEU A 125 17.76 -12.62 -11.55
CA LEU A 125 17.63 -13.39 -12.78
C LEU A 125 18.52 -12.86 -13.91
N GLN A 126 18.58 -11.53 -14.06
CA GLN A 126 19.49 -10.86 -14.99
C GLN A 126 20.96 -11.09 -14.64
N HIS A 127 21.32 -11.04 -13.35
CA HIS A 127 22.67 -11.33 -12.88
C HIS A 127 23.07 -12.77 -13.22
N ASN A 128 22.18 -13.73 -12.97
CA ASN A 128 22.43 -15.13 -13.27
C ASN A 128 22.54 -15.38 -14.78
N LEU A 129 21.69 -14.78 -15.62
CA LEU A 129 21.81 -14.84 -17.09
C LEU A 129 23.16 -14.34 -17.62
N LYS A 130 23.74 -13.31 -16.99
CA LYS A 130 25.07 -12.79 -17.39
C LYS A 130 26.19 -13.78 -17.07
N ASN A 131 26.02 -14.59 -16.03
CA ASN A 131 27.06 -15.49 -15.52
C ASN A 131 26.95 -16.93 -16.07
N THR A 132 25.76 -17.41 -16.42
CA THR A 132 25.53 -18.77 -16.95
C THR A 132 24.91 -18.75 -18.35
N LYS A 133 25.52 -19.47 -19.30
CA LYS A 133 25.10 -19.51 -20.72
C LYS A 133 24.48 -20.85 -21.16
N THR A 134 23.91 -21.63 -20.24
CA THR A 134 23.29 -22.92 -20.58
C THR A 134 21.91 -22.69 -21.20
N LYS A 135 21.62 -23.34 -22.33
CA LYS A 135 20.36 -23.17 -23.07
C LYS A 135 19.12 -23.41 -22.21
N ASP A 136 19.14 -24.45 -21.37
CA ASP A 136 18.02 -24.81 -20.49
C ASP A 136 17.80 -23.76 -19.38
N PHE A 137 18.89 -23.20 -18.85
CA PHE A 137 18.84 -22.14 -17.85
C PHE A 137 18.27 -20.84 -18.43
N ILE A 138 18.67 -20.49 -19.66
CA ILE A 138 18.13 -19.34 -20.40
C ILE A 138 16.64 -19.52 -20.66
N HIS A 139 16.19 -20.73 -21.03
CA HIS A 139 14.78 -21.00 -21.30
C HIS A 139 13.92 -20.90 -20.02
N ALA A 140 14.40 -21.45 -18.90
CA ALA A 140 13.74 -21.33 -17.60
C ALA A 140 13.62 -19.85 -17.17
N CYS A 141 14.70 -19.10 -17.36
CA CYS A 141 14.75 -17.68 -17.04
C CYS A 141 13.78 -16.84 -17.90
N ILE A 142 13.69 -17.10 -19.21
CA ILE A 142 12.72 -16.40 -20.08
C ILE A 142 11.29 -16.68 -19.63
N LYS A 143 10.98 -17.93 -19.28
CA LYS A 143 9.65 -18.31 -18.78
C LYS A 143 9.32 -17.55 -17.49
N GLU A 144 10.26 -17.53 -16.56
CA GLU A 144 10.13 -16.84 -15.28
C GLU A 144 9.94 -15.32 -15.45
N HIS A 145 10.69 -14.72 -16.39
CA HIS A 145 10.52 -13.32 -16.75
C HIS A 145 9.13 -13.03 -17.33
N GLN A 146 8.61 -13.91 -18.18
CA GLN A 146 7.27 -13.79 -18.76
C GLN A 146 6.16 -13.93 -17.72
N ASP A 147 6.31 -14.82 -16.73
CA ASP A 147 5.35 -14.98 -15.64
C ASP A 147 5.29 -13.71 -14.78
N ILE A 148 6.44 -13.08 -14.50
CA ILE A 148 6.50 -11.79 -13.80
C ILE A 148 5.86 -10.67 -14.65
N ILE A 149 6.11 -10.63 -15.96
CA ILE A 149 5.47 -9.63 -16.84
C ILE A 149 3.95 -9.77 -16.83
N LYS A 150 3.41 -10.99 -16.95
CA LYS A 150 1.96 -11.23 -16.85
C LYS A 150 1.39 -10.73 -15.53
N LEU A 151 2.11 -10.94 -14.44
CA LEU A 151 1.70 -10.45 -13.14
C LEU A 151 1.75 -8.91 -13.05
N VAL A 152 2.75 -8.30 -13.66
CA VAL A 152 2.86 -6.85 -13.79
C VAL A 152 1.71 -6.30 -14.64
N GLU A 153 1.31 -6.96 -15.72
CA GLU A 153 0.17 -6.58 -16.55
C GLU A 153 -1.16 -6.66 -15.76
N VAL A 154 -1.36 -7.73 -14.98
CA VAL A 154 -2.53 -7.86 -14.09
C VAL A 154 -2.54 -6.77 -13.00
N THR A 155 -1.36 -6.41 -12.48
CA THR A 155 -1.22 -5.33 -11.50
C THR A 155 -1.18 -3.93 -12.11
N GLN A 156 -1.08 -3.78 -13.44
CA GLN A 156 -0.90 -2.50 -14.10
C GLN A 156 -2.06 -1.55 -13.83
N ALA A 157 -3.30 -2.06 -13.91
CA ALA A 157 -4.49 -1.27 -13.58
C ALA A 157 -4.44 -0.79 -12.12
N THR A 158 -3.97 -1.63 -11.20
CA THR A 158 -3.78 -1.29 -9.79
C THR A 158 -2.69 -0.23 -9.61
N ILE A 159 -1.55 -0.35 -10.30
CA ILE A 159 -0.45 0.62 -10.25
C ILE A 159 -0.91 1.99 -10.79
N GLN A 160 -1.61 2.00 -11.93
CA GLN A 160 -2.16 3.23 -12.51
C GLN A 160 -3.17 3.89 -11.56
N TYR A 161 -4.04 3.08 -10.94
CA TYR A 161 -4.95 3.55 -9.90
C TYR A 161 -4.20 4.13 -8.69
N LEU A 162 -3.13 3.47 -8.21
CA LEU A 162 -2.32 3.97 -7.09
C LEU A 162 -1.65 5.30 -7.40
N ILE A 163 -1.04 5.42 -8.59
CA ILE A 163 -0.39 6.65 -9.04
C ILE A 163 -1.43 7.77 -9.14
N LEU A 164 -2.58 7.51 -9.76
CA LEU A 164 -3.66 8.49 -9.87
C LEU A 164 -4.17 8.91 -8.50
N LYS A 165 -4.45 7.93 -7.62
CA LYS A 165 -4.92 8.17 -6.25
C LYS A 165 -3.95 9.06 -5.49
N PHE A 166 -2.66 8.73 -5.52
CA PHE A 166 -1.63 9.48 -4.78
C PHE A 166 -1.45 10.91 -5.31
N ASN A 167 -1.42 11.09 -6.64
CA ASN A 167 -1.34 12.42 -7.23
C ASN A 167 -2.57 13.26 -6.91
N LEU A 168 -3.77 12.65 -6.93
CA LEU A 168 -5.01 13.33 -6.59
C LEU A 168 -5.05 13.73 -5.12
N THR A 169 -4.75 12.83 -4.19
CA THR A 169 -4.75 13.15 -2.75
C THR A 169 -3.68 14.17 -2.38
N MET A 170 -2.47 14.07 -2.95
CA MET A 170 -1.41 15.06 -2.74
C MET A 170 -1.81 16.41 -3.32
N GLY A 171 -2.38 16.44 -4.53
CA GLY A 171 -2.87 17.66 -5.17
C GLY A 171 -3.95 18.35 -4.33
N ILE A 172 -4.95 17.60 -3.88
CA ILE A 172 -6.01 18.12 -3.00
C ILE A 172 -5.41 18.63 -1.69
N THR A 173 -4.51 17.88 -1.06
CA THR A 173 -3.89 18.28 0.22
C THR A 173 -3.10 19.58 0.07
N VAL A 174 -2.33 19.72 -1.01
CA VAL A 174 -1.56 20.94 -1.30
C VAL A 174 -2.52 22.12 -1.53
N VAL A 175 -3.54 21.96 -2.37
CA VAL A 175 -4.53 23.02 -2.62
C VAL A 175 -5.25 23.42 -1.33
N CYS A 176 -5.69 22.45 -0.52
CA CYS A 176 -6.36 22.70 0.76
C CYS A 176 -5.44 23.39 1.78
N SER A 177 -4.14 23.10 1.78
CA SER A 177 -3.19 23.78 2.67
C SER A 177 -2.88 25.23 2.24
N PHE A 178 -3.16 25.61 0.99
CA PHE A 178 -3.15 27.01 0.55
C PHE A 178 -4.39 27.80 0.96
N PHE A 179 -5.48 27.14 1.37
CA PHE A 179 -6.65 27.78 1.95
C PHE A 179 -6.64 27.57 3.47
N PRO A 180 -5.99 28.46 4.24
CA PRO A 180 -6.11 28.40 5.69
C PRO A 180 -7.59 28.56 6.02
N LEU A 181 -8.14 27.59 6.77
CA LEU A 181 -9.50 27.63 7.31
C LEU A 181 -9.77 29.02 7.91
N ILE A 182 -10.62 29.79 7.24
CA ILE A 182 -11.26 31.02 7.75
C ILE A 182 -12.39 30.59 8.69
#